data_AF-B0XN63-F1
#
_entry.id   AF-B0XN63-F1
#
_cell.length_a   1.000
_cell.length_b   1.000
_cell.length_c   1.000
_cell.angle_alpha   90.00
_cell.angle_beta   90.00
_cell.angle_gamma   90.00
#
_symmetry.space_group_name_H-M   'P 1'
#
loop_
_entity.id
_entity.type
_entity.pdbx_description
1 polymer ?
#
loop_
_entity_poly.entity_id
_entity_poly.type
_entity_poly.pdbx_seq_one_letter_code
_entity_poly.pdbx_strand_id
1 'polypeptide(L)'
;MAKRVTLFEPPPLDESKAPIENVLELTPVVDIGPDVFTNTRPLWHPPGARGIFGGAAIAQSLSAAMRTVPTDFAVHSMHCYFVLAGDSEIPILYHVERVRDGRSFITRTVQARQRGRPIFTTTLSFSRANSGGKKRLEHATPKPSLADPAEGTRGSLEDSRGPFETHRAGTVNRDSPNPEDKRVRRFARARGRISEAGGHQAHLSALAYITDSYFIGTVARVQNIPRFSSPAELRRALQALKNPSDLDDEDIARAIKELKEEEAADLRRRLEGALSQATNQPKEDRKEVGMMVSLDHSIYFHNPWAFRADEWMLMEMESPWAGEGRGLAIQKIWSRDGTLIATCTQEVRLRFHSLSRTLRFGLLPARKRPLTLVRVFLGSGAIKTGRACSCEDLAVTGLDLFPFLFFFPFSLFTIF
;
A
#
# COMPACT_ATOMS: atom_id res chain seq x y z
N MET A 1 7.15 11.63 30.23
CA MET A 1 6.11 12.29 29.41
C MET A 1 5.38 11.20 28.65
N ALA A 2 4.04 11.22 28.64
CA ALA A 2 3.27 10.32 27.78
C ALA A 2 3.70 10.54 26.32
N LYS A 3 3.96 9.46 25.59
CA LYS A 3 4.39 9.50 24.19
C LYS A 3 3.23 10.03 23.35
N ARG A 4 3.23 11.33 23.04
CA ARG A 4 2.20 11.95 22.19
C ARG A 4 2.47 11.56 20.73
N VAL A 5 1.53 10.81 20.15
CA VAL A 5 1.58 10.31 18.75
C VAL A 5 1.16 11.40 17.75
N THR A 6 0.38 12.38 18.21
CA THR A 6 -0.07 13.54 17.45
C THR A 6 0.68 14.80 17.90
N LEU A 7 0.76 15.81 17.02
CA LEU A 7 1.41 17.08 17.35
C LEU A 7 0.59 17.88 18.38
N PHE A 8 -0.73 17.85 18.24
CA PHE A 8 -1.68 18.47 19.16
C PHE A 8 -2.51 17.40 19.87
N GLU A 9 -3.13 17.76 21.00
CA GLU A 9 -4.07 16.88 21.68
C GLU A 9 -5.33 16.70 20.80
N PRO A 10 -5.72 15.47 20.45
CA PRO A 10 -6.85 15.24 19.58
C PRO A 10 -8.14 15.70 20.29
N PRO A 11 -9.03 16.44 19.60
CA PRO A 11 -10.35 16.72 20.12
C PRO A 11 -11.17 15.41 20.23
N PRO A 12 -12.25 15.40 21.04
CA PRO A 12 -13.21 14.30 21.06
C PRO A 12 -13.68 13.92 19.65
N LEU A 13 -14.15 12.67 19.49
CA LEU A 13 -14.78 12.27 18.24
C LEU A 13 -16.06 13.08 18.03
N ASP A 14 -16.23 13.58 16.81
CA ASP A 14 -17.45 14.26 16.41
C ASP A 14 -18.46 13.20 15.94
N GLU A 15 -19.42 12.88 16.81
CA GLU A 15 -20.45 11.87 16.56
C GLU A 15 -21.42 12.27 15.43
N SER A 16 -21.45 13.55 15.05
CA SER A 16 -22.26 14.01 13.91
C SER A 16 -21.63 13.69 12.55
N LYS A 17 -20.37 13.24 12.55
CA LYS A 17 -19.60 12.89 11.36
C LYS A 17 -19.44 11.38 11.21
N ALA A 18 -19.31 10.93 9.98
CA ALA A 18 -18.90 9.55 9.71
C ALA A 18 -17.51 9.27 10.32
N PRO A 19 -17.22 8.04 10.77
CA PRO A 19 -15.90 7.66 11.27
C PRO A 19 -14.75 8.03 10.33
N ILE A 20 -14.94 7.90 9.01
CA ILE A 20 -13.91 8.26 8.02
C ILE A 20 -13.55 9.75 8.06
N GLU A 21 -14.50 10.65 8.35
CA GLU A 21 -14.24 12.08 8.46
C GLU A 21 -13.36 12.38 9.69
N ASN A 22 -13.64 11.71 10.82
CA ASN A 22 -12.83 11.83 12.03
C ASN A 22 -11.41 11.28 11.82
N VAL A 23 -11.26 10.17 11.08
CA VAL A 23 -9.95 9.56 10.76
C VAL A 23 -9.12 10.46 9.84
N LEU A 24 -9.77 11.12 8.87
CA LEU A 24 -9.10 11.97 7.88
C LEU A 24 -8.98 13.44 8.31
N GLU A 25 -9.39 13.78 9.52
CA GLU A 25 -9.29 15.14 10.03
C GLU A 25 -7.82 15.60 10.10
N LEU A 26 -7.59 16.81 9.62
CA LEU A 26 -6.30 17.48 9.67
C LEU A 26 -6.39 18.76 10.51
N THR A 27 -5.33 19.04 11.26
CA THR A 27 -5.14 20.27 12.02
C THR A 27 -4.14 21.16 11.28
N PRO A 28 -4.46 22.45 11.01
CA PRO A 28 -3.49 23.40 10.47
C PRO A 28 -2.32 23.63 11.43
N VAL A 29 -1.09 23.74 10.90
CA VAL A 29 0.12 24.06 11.68
C VAL A 29 0.59 25.45 11.31
N VAL A 30 -0.18 26.45 11.79
CA VAL A 30 -0.02 27.87 11.41
C VAL A 30 1.38 28.43 11.69
N ASP A 31 2.07 27.91 12.70
CA ASP A 31 3.43 28.34 13.06
C ASP A 31 4.49 27.92 12.02
N ILE A 32 4.20 26.91 11.19
CA ILE A 32 5.09 26.48 10.09
C ILE A 32 4.71 27.17 8.79
N GLY A 33 3.41 27.31 8.51
CA GLY A 33 2.92 28.01 7.33
C GLY A 33 1.44 27.80 7.07
N PRO A 34 0.83 28.64 6.21
CA PRO A 34 -0.62 28.62 5.94
C PRO A 34 -1.10 27.35 5.21
N ASP A 35 -0.20 26.70 4.46
CA ASP A 35 -0.47 25.52 3.65
C ASP A 35 0.19 24.25 4.26
N VAL A 36 0.35 24.23 5.59
CA VAL A 36 0.92 23.09 6.34
C VAL A 36 -0.12 22.53 7.30
N PHE A 37 -0.30 21.22 7.26
CA PHE A 37 -1.28 20.50 8.09
C PHE A 37 -0.65 19.29 8.77
N THR A 38 -1.26 18.80 9.85
CA THR A 38 -0.90 17.56 10.54
C THR A 38 -2.11 16.67 10.74
N ASN A 39 -1.90 15.35 10.81
CA ASN A 39 -2.98 14.43 11.23
C ASN A 39 -3.47 14.81 12.63
N THR A 40 -4.79 15.00 12.78
CA THR A 40 -5.42 15.35 14.06
C THR A 40 -5.44 14.17 15.03
N ARG A 41 -5.56 12.94 14.50
CA ARG A 41 -5.65 11.70 15.26
C ARG A 41 -4.54 10.71 14.88
N PRO A 42 -4.22 9.74 15.73
CA PRO A 42 -3.27 8.68 15.41
C PRO A 42 -3.64 7.94 14.12
N LEU A 43 -2.62 7.53 13.38
CA LEU A 43 -2.81 6.83 12.11
C LEU A 43 -2.92 5.33 12.36
N TRP A 44 -3.83 4.69 11.62
CA TRP A 44 -3.97 3.25 11.70
C TRP A 44 -2.70 2.55 11.19
N HIS A 45 -2.18 1.64 12.01
CA HIS A 45 -1.08 0.75 11.68
C HIS A 45 -1.63 -0.65 11.40
N PRO A 46 -1.68 -1.10 10.15
CA PRO A 46 -2.21 -2.42 9.83
C PRO A 46 -1.38 -3.53 10.49
N PRO A 47 -2.02 -4.60 10.97
CA PRO A 47 -1.27 -5.67 11.61
C PRO A 47 -0.22 -6.33 10.70
N GLY A 48 1.01 -6.48 11.20
CA GLY A 48 2.14 -7.03 10.46
C GLY A 48 2.69 -6.14 9.34
N ALA A 49 2.16 -4.93 9.15
CA ALA A 49 2.70 -3.97 8.20
C ALA A 49 3.96 -3.30 8.74
N ARG A 50 4.81 -2.81 7.82
CA ARG A 50 6.05 -2.09 8.16
C ARG A 50 5.78 -0.64 8.60
N GLY A 51 4.66 -0.07 8.15
CA GLY A 51 4.30 1.31 8.41
C GLY A 51 2.79 1.52 8.36
N ILE A 52 2.39 2.78 8.43
CA ILE A 52 0.99 3.23 8.35
C ILE A 52 0.25 2.68 7.12
N PHE A 53 -1.07 2.65 7.20
CA PHE A 53 -1.91 2.37 6.04
C PHE A 53 -1.73 3.43 4.94
N GLY A 54 -1.47 3.00 3.70
CA GLY A 54 -1.18 3.90 2.58
C GLY A 54 -2.35 4.80 2.21
N GLY A 55 -3.58 4.27 2.25
CA GLY A 55 -4.81 5.04 2.05
C GLY A 55 -4.95 6.26 2.98
N ALA A 56 -4.40 6.20 4.20
CA ALA A 56 -4.38 7.36 5.09
C ALA A 56 -3.50 8.49 4.53
N ALA A 57 -2.28 8.16 4.06
CA ALA A 57 -1.37 9.14 3.46
C ALA A 57 -1.94 9.74 2.17
N ILE A 58 -2.57 8.92 1.32
CA ILE A 58 -3.24 9.37 0.09
C ILE A 58 -4.38 10.33 0.43
N ALA A 59 -5.33 9.89 1.24
CA ALA A 59 -6.54 10.66 1.53
C ALA A 59 -6.28 11.93 2.32
N GLN A 60 -5.37 11.90 3.30
CA GLN A 60 -4.99 13.11 4.04
C GLN A 60 -4.20 14.08 3.17
N SER A 61 -3.34 13.62 2.25
CA SER A 61 -2.67 14.52 1.30
C SER A 61 -3.68 15.19 0.36
N LEU A 62 -4.69 14.44 -0.11
CA LEU A 62 -5.80 15.00 -0.88
C LEU A 62 -6.61 16.02 -0.06
N SER A 63 -6.95 15.70 1.19
CA SER A 63 -7.66 16.60 2.10
C SER A 63 -6.88 17.90 2.34
N ALA A 64 -5.57 17.81 2.58
CA ALA A 64 -4.69 18.97 2.72
C ALA A 64 -4.70 19.83 1.45
N ALA A 65 -4.54 19.22 0.27
CA ALA A 65 -4.57 19.94 -0.99
C ALA A 65 -5.92 20.64 -1.23
N MET A 66 -7.04 19.97 -0.99
CA MET A 66 -8.39 20.53 -1.17
C MET A 66 -8.65 21.78 -0.32
N ARG A 67 -8.05 21.87 0.88
CA ARG A 67 -8.13 23.07 1.73
C ARG A 67 -7.44 24.31 1.14
N THR A 68 -6.59 24.13 0.13
CA THR A 68 -5.85 25.21 -0.56
C THR A 68 -6.44 25.56 -1.92
N VAL A 69 -7.58 24.98 -2.28
CA VAL A 69 -8.23 25.08 -3.59
C VAL A 69 -9.66 25.62 -3.41
N PRO A 70 -10.16 26.51 -4.29
CA PRO A 70 -11.55 26.98 -4.23
C PRO A 70 -12.56 25.84 -4.34
N THR A 71 -13.71 26.01 -3.69
CA THR A 71 -14.74 24.95 -3.59
C THR A 71 -15.45 24.62 -4.90
N ASP A 72 -15.32 25.47 -5.94
CA ASP A 72 -15.84 25.20 -7.27
C ASP A 72 -14.88 24.38 -8.15
N PHE A 73 -13.80 23.85 -7.57
CA PHE A 73 -12.90 22.89 -8.21
C PHE A 73 -12.99 21.53 -7.51
N ALA A 74 -12.90 20.45 -8.29
CA ALA A 74 -12.77 19.09 -7.79
C ALA A 74 -11.48 18.45 -8.32
N VAL A 75 -10.90 17.54 -7.54
CA VAL A 75 -9.77 16.74 -8.01
C VAL A 75 -10.22 15.88 -9.18
N HIS A 76 -9.40 15.81 -10.23
CA HIS A 76 -9.62 14.90 -11.36
C HIS A 76 -8.48 13.91 -11.54
N SER A 77 -7.29 14.21 -11.00
CA SER A 77 -6.20 13.23 -10.92
C SER A 77 -5.28 13.46 -9.74
N MET A 78 -4.68 12.38 -9.27
CA MET A 78 -3.68 12.38 -8.21
C MET A 78 -2.66 11.28 -8.51
N HIS A 79 -1.37 11.61 -8.45
CA HIS A 79 -0.26 10.67 -8.67
C HIS A 79 0.65 10.67 -7.45
N CYS A 80 0.95 9.51 -6.89
CA CYS A 80 1.60 9.39 -5.60
C CYS A 80 2.80 8.45 -5.64
N TYR A 81 3.82 8.71 -4.83
CA TYR A 81 4.90 7.79 -4.54
C TYR A 81 5.05 7.56 -3.04
N PHE A 82 5.17 6.29 -2.64
CA PHE A 82 5.53 5.88 -1.28
C PHE A 82 7.05 5.81 -1.17
N VAL A 83 7.65 6.82 -0.52
CA VAL A 83 9.11 6.99 -0.48
C VAL A 83 9.72 6.23 0.70
N LEU A 84 9.11 6.32 1.88
CA LEU A 84 9.56 5.65 3.10
C LEU A 84 8.35 5.11 3.87
N ALA A 85 8.55 4.04 4.63
CA ALA A 85 7.52 3.52 5.53
C ALA A 85 7.23 4.55 6.63
N GLY A 86 5.99 5.03 6.69
CA GLY A 86 5.55 5.95 7.75
C GLY A 86 5.44 5.24 9.10
N ASP A 87 5.87 5.92 10.16
CA ASP A 87 5.76 5.45 11.54
C ASP A 87 4.45 5.95 12.16
N SER A 88 3.59 5.05 12.63
CA SER A 88 2.29 5.41 13.21
C SER A 88 2.40 6.17 14.53
N GLU A 89 3.57 6.17 15.17
CA GLU A 89 3.80 6.85 16.44
C GLU A 89 4.35 8.28 16.27
N ILE A 90 4.49 8.74 15.03
CA ILE A 90 5.06 10.04 14.69
C ILE A 90 4.05 10.82 13.87
N PRO A 91 3.75 12.09 14.22
CA PRO A 91 2.84 12.90 13.42
C PRO A 91 3.42 13.15 12.02
N ILE A 92 2.54 13.22 11.03
CA ILE A 92 2.88 13.56 9.65
C ILE A 92 2.59 15.04 9.43
N LEU A 93 3.57 15.76 8.91
CA LEU A 93 3.37 17.10 8.38
C LEU A 93 3.11 17.03 6.87
N TYR A 94 1.95 17.51 6.44
CA TYR A 94 1.56 17.64 5.04
C TYR A 94 1.86 19.05 4.57
N HIS A 95 2.92 19.20 3.78
CA HIS A 95 3.28 20.47 3.16
C HIS A 95 2.64 20.54 1.78
N VAL A 96 1.71 21.47 1.60
CA VAL A 96 1.08 21.72 0.30
C VAL A 96 1.82 22.87 -0.39
N GLU A 97 2.21 22.65 -1.63
CA GLU A 97 2.80 23.66 -2.50
C GLU A 97 1.81 23.98 -3.64
N ARG A 98 1.61 25.28 -3.84
CA ARG A 98 0.72 25.83 -4.89
C ARG A 98 1.49 25.97 -6.19
N VAL A 99 1.56 24.88 -6.96
CA VAL A 99 2.32 24.84 -8.22
C VAL A 99 1.73 25.79 -9.27
N ARG A 100 0.39 25.81 -9.44
CA ARG A 100 -0.29 26.63 -10.45
C ARG A 100 -1.75 26.88 -10.08
N ASP A 101 -2.19 28.12 -10.23
CA ASP A 101 -3.59 28.52 -10.14
C ASP A 101 -4.06 29.06 -11.51
N GLY A 102 -4.63 28.17 -12.33
CA GLY A 102 -5.21 28.51 -13.62
C GLY A 102 -6.72 28.75 -13.55
N ARG A 103 -7.28 29.30 -14.62
CA ARG A 103 -8.73 29.56 -14.73
C ARG A 103 -9.59 28.28 -14.69
N SER A 104 -9.09 27.20 -15.28
CA SER A 104 -9.81 25.93 -15.42
C SER A 104 -9.15 24.78 -14.67
N PHE A 105 -7.84 24.87 -14.44
CA PHE A 105 -7.06 23.83 -13.77
C PHE A 105 -6.18 24.43 -12.69
N ILE A 106 -6.09 23.73 -11.58
CA ILE A 106 -5.24 24.06 -10.43
C ILE A 106 -4.36 22.85 -10.13
N THR A 107 -3.08 23.09 -9.84
CA THR A 107 -2.12 22.04 -9.53
C THR A 107 -1.54 22.25 -8.14
N ARG A 108 -1.46 21.17 -7.36
CA ARG A 108 -0.84 21.12 -6.03
C ARG A 108 0.17 19.99 -5.97
N THR A 109 1.26 20.20 -5.27
CA THR A 109 2.15 19.14 -4.79
C THR A 109 1.97 19.03 -3.29
N VAL A 110 1.95 17.81 -2.75
CA VAL A 110 1.91 17.57 -1.31
C VAL A 110 3.04 16.64 -0.93
N GLN A 111 3.82 17.06 0.07
CA GLN A 111 4.82 16.22 0.70
C GLN A 111 4.39 15.90 2.13
N ALA A 112 4.11 14.63 2.39
CA ALA A 112 3.90 14.12 3.74
C ALA A 112 5.26 13.77 4.34
N ARG A 113 5.62 14.41 5.45
CA ARG A 113 6.96 14.34 6.04
C ARG A 113 6.91 13.85 7.48
N GLN A 114 7.88 13.02 7.84
CA GLN A 114 8.19 12.64 9.22
C GLN A 114 9.66 12.85 9.48
N ARG A 115 10.01 13.40 10.65
CA ARG A 115 11.41 13.76 11.01
C ARG A 115 12.10 14.58 9.91
N GLY A 116 11.36 15.50 9.29
CA GLY A 116 11.85 16.33 8.20
C GLY A 116 12.07 15.62 6.86
N ARG A 117 11.81 14.31 6.73
CA ARG A 117 12.00 13.56 5.48
C ARG A 117 10.65 13.22 4.83
N PRO A 118 10.51 13.35 3.49
CA PRO A 118 9.32 12.87 2.79
C PRO A 118 9.16 11.36 2.95
N ILE A 119 8.01 10.94 3.45
CA ILE A 119 7.59 9.54 3.48
C ILE A 119 6.64 9.22 2.31
N PHE A 120 5.93 10.24 1.82
CA PHE A 120 4.99 10.15 0.71
C PHE A 120 4.95 11.49 -0.03
N THR A 121 4.90 11.43 -1.35
CA THR A 121 4.87 12.62 -2.22
C THR A 121 3.80 12.45 -3.28
N THR A 122 3.06 13.51 -3.56
CA THR A 122 1.99 13.45 -4.55
C THR A 122 1.82 14.77 -5.31
N THR A 123 1.40 14.66 -6.57
CA THR A 123 0.93 15.77 -7.37
C THR A 123 -0.55 15.56 -7.68
N LEU A 124 -1.35 16.60 -7.45
CA LEU A 124 -2.79 16.61 -7.65
C LEU A 124 -3.16 17.66 -8.68
N SER A 125 -4.12 17.34 -9.53
CA SER A 125 -4.72 18.27 -10.48
C SER A 125 -6.22 18.37 -10.24
N PHE A 126 -6.70 19.61 -10.19
CA PHE A 126 -8.08 19.97 -9.93
C PHE A 126 -8.65 20.68 -11.15
N SER A 127 -9.91 20.39 -11.48
CA SER A 127 -10.63 21.02 -12.58
C SER A 127 -11.84 21.76 -12.03
N ARG A 128 -12.13 22.90 -12.65
CA ARG A 128 -13.30 23.70 -12.31
C ARG A 128 -14.58 22.98 -12.70
N ALA A 129 -15.59 23.01 -11.84
CA ALA A 129 -16.91 22.50 -12.14
C ALA A 129 -17.45 23.11 -13.45
N ASN A 130 -18.07 22.27 -14.29
CA ASN A 130 -18.67 22.67 -15.56
C ASN A 130 -17.70 23.31 -16.59
N SER A 131 -16.40 23.03 -16.52
CA SER A 131 -15.40 23.57 -17.45
C SER A 131 -15.40 22.94 -18.86
N GLY A 132 -16.23 21.92 -19.12
CA GLY A 132 -16.26 21.15 -20.37
C GLY A 132 -16.88 21.86 -21.59
N GLY A 133 -17.44 23.05 -21.43
CA GLY A 133 -18.10 23.79 -22.52
C GLY A 133 -19.47 23.24 -22.92
N LYS A 134 -20.03 23.77 -24.03
CA LYS A 134 -21.40 23.44 -24.50
C LYS A 134 -21.49 22.10 -25.25
N LYS A 135 -20.44 21.71 -25.98
CA LYS A 135 -20.37 20.44 -26.71
C LYS A 135 -19.57 19.44 -25.87
N ARG A 136 -20.13 18.27 -25.59
CA ARG A 136 -19.55 17.28 -24.69
C ARG A 136 -19.23 15.98 -25.43
N LEU A 137 -18.17 15.30 -24.99
CA LEU A 137 -17.80 13.95 -25.40
C LEU A 137 -17.86 13.07 -24.15
N GLU A 138 -18.79 12.12 -24.11
CA GLU A 138 -19.07 11.33 -22.90
C GLU A 138 -19.18 9.84 -23.27
N HIS A 139 -18.38 9.01 -22.61
CA HIS A 139 -18.49 7.55 -22.62
C HIS A 139 -17.79 6.98 -21.39
N ALA A 140 -18.21 5.81 -20.93
CA ALA A 140 -17.56 5.11 -19.83
C ALA A 140 -17.76 3.59 -19.97
N THR A 141 -16.88 2.80 -19.34
CA THR A 141 -17.13 1.37 -19.18
C THR A 141 -18.33 1.17 -18.26
N PRO A 142 -19.36 0.39 -18.64
CA PRO A 142 -20.53 0.17 -17.80
C PRO A 142 -20.19 -0.62 -16.54
N LYS A 143 -20.94 -0.38 -15.44
CA LYS A 143 -20.85 -1.18 -14.21
C LYS A 143 -21.23 -2.64 -14.51
N PRO A 144 -20.42 -3.63 -14.10
CA PRO A 144 -20.83 -5.03 -14.16
C PRO A 144 -22.15 -5.29 -13.42
N SER A 145 -23.04 -6.09 -14.02
CA SER A 145 -24.34 -6.43 -13.41
C SER A 145 -24.15 -7.34 -12.19
N LEU A 146 -24.17 -6.75 -11.00
CA LEU A 146 -24.10 -7.40 -9.70
C LEU A 146 -25.04 -6.68 -8.74
N ALA A 147 -25.79 -7.44 -7.95
CA ALA A 147 -26.62 -6.88 -6.90
C ALA A 147 -25.75 -6.29 -5.79
N ASP A 148 -26.17 -5.14 -5.26
CA ASP A 148 -25.52 -4.56 -4.09
C ASP A 148 -25.68 -5.50 -2.88
N PRO A 149 -24.70 -5.52 -1.95
CA PRO A 149 -24.83 -6.27 -0.71
C PRO A 149 -26.05 -5.80 0.09
N ALA A 150 -26.77 -6.74 0.73
CA ALA A 150 -27.87 -6.40 1.62
C ALA A 150 -27.35 -5.63 2.84
N GLU A 151 -28.18 -4.70 3.36
CA GLU A 151 -27.85 -3.96 4.58
C GLU A 151 -27.62 -4.93 5.76
N GLY A 152 -26.61 -4.66 6.57
CA GLY A 152 -26.25 -5.51 7.71
C GLY A 152 -25.58 -6.84 7.36
N THR A 153 -25.29 -7.11 6.08
CA THR A 153 -24.44 -8.26 5.70
C THR A 153 -23.05 -8.06 6.31
N ARG A 154 -22.68 -8.90 7.29
CA ARG A 154 -21.34 -8.85 7.90
C ARG A 154 -20.28 -9.10 6.82
N GLY A 155 -19.40 -8.12 6.57
CA GLY A 155 -18.16 -8.36 5.82
C GLY A 155 -17.09 -9.07 6.65
N SER A 156 -15.89 -9.23 6.09
CA SER A 156 -14.72 -9.87 6.72
C SER A 156 -14.22 -9.07 7.94
N LEU A 157 -13.76 -9.69 9.04
CA LEU A 157 -13.40 -9.01 10.32
C LEU A 157 -12.63 -7.69 10.33
N GLU A 158 -11.79 -7.43 9.32
CA GLU A 158 -11.19 -6.11 9.12
C GLU A 158 -12.28 -4.99 9.12
N ASP A 159 -13.54 -5.35 8.85
CA ASP A 159 -14.74 -4.51 8.87
C ASP A 159 -15.20 -4.06 10.26
N SER A 160 -14.95 -4.79 11.35
CA SER A 160 -15.80 -4.66 12.54
C SER A 160 -15.65 -3.34 13.35
N ARG A 161 -14.57 -2.57 13.16
CA ARG A 161 -14.37 -1.23 13.78
C ARG A 161 -13.76 -0.17 12.84
N GLY A 162 -13.45 -0.51 11.58
CA GLY A 162 -12.79 0.40 10.63
C GLY A 162 -13.72 1.49 10.09
N PRO A 163 -13.18 2.57 9.47
CA PRO A 163 -13.98 3.70 9.00
C PRO A 163 -14.79 3.42 7.71
N PHE A 164 -14.60 2.26 7.10
CA PHE A 164 -15.27 1.78 5.90
C PHE A 164 -15.49 0.28 6.01
N GLU A 165 -16.30 -0.26 5.13
CA GLU A 165 -16.62 -1.69 5.06
C GLU A 165 -16.47 -2.25 3.66
N THR A 166 -16.18 -3.55 3.56
CA THR A 166 -15.99 -4.23 2.29
C THR A 166 -16.73 -5.56 2.22
N HIS A 167 -17.29 -5.84 1.06
CA HIS A 167 -17.97 -7.11 0.78
C HIS A 167 -17.36 -7.80 -0.45
N ARG A 168 -17.07 -9.10 -0.35
CA ARG A 168 -16.49 -9.86 -1.47
C ARG A 168 -17.55 -10.09 -2.56
N ALA A 169 -17.19 -9.86 -3.82
CA ALA A 169 -18.07 -10.07 -4.98
C ALA A 169 -17.49 -11.09 -5.99
N GLY A 170 -16.58 -11.95 -5.52
CA GLY A 170 -16.02 -13.06 -6.30
C GLY A 170 -14.87 -12.68 -7.23
N THR A 171 -14.51 -13.63 -8.10
CA THR A 171 -13.45 -13.47 -9.10
C THR A 171 -13.97 -13.95 -10.44
N VAL A 172 -13.96 -13.08 -11.44
CA VAL A 172 -14.30 -13.42 -12.83
C VAL A 172 -13.14 -14.20 -13.44
N ASN A 173 -13.44 -15.18 -14.28
CA ASN A 173 -12.48 -16.08 -14.93
C ASN A 173 -11.56 -16.78 -13.91
N ARG A 174 -12.08 -17.13 -12.73
CA ARG A 174 -11.30 -17.69 -11.61
C ARG A 174 -10.42 -18.87 -12.03
N ASP A 175 -10.96 -19.73 -12.88
CA ASP A 175 -10.34 -20.97 -13.33
C ASP A 175 -9.42 -20.78 -14.55
N SER A 176 -9.29 -19.54 -15.07
CA SER A 176 -8.32 -19.26 -16.14
C SER A 176 -6.90 -19.63 -15.66
N PRO A 177 -6.11 -20.32 -16.49
CA PRO A 177 -4.69 -20.57 -16.21
C PRO A 177 -3.88 -19.27 -16.24
N ASN A 178 -4.35 -18.23 -16.95
CA ASN A 178 -3.65 -16.96 -17.10
C ASN A 178 -4.10 -15.97 -16.02
N PRO A 179 -3.20 -15.48 -15.15
CA PRO A 179 -3.55 -14.51 -14.12
C PRO A 179 -4.15 -13.20 -14.65
N GLU A 180 -3.69 -12.74 -15.82
CA GLU A 180 -4.12 -11.49 -16.47
C GLU A 180 -5.57 -11.51 -16.95
N ASP A 181 -6.18 -12.69 -17.12
CA ASP A 181 -7.59 -12.83 -17.51
C ASP A 181 -8.55 -12.67 -16.33
N LYS A 182 -8.04 -12.69 -15.10
CA LYS A 182 -8.86 -12.69 -13.88
C LYS A 182 -9.24 -11.30 -13.46
N ARG A 183 -10.44 -11.14 -12.91
CA ARG A 183 -10.90 -9.88 -12.31
C ARG A 183 -11.40 -10.14 -10.89
N VAL A 184 -10.83 -9.46 -9.91
CA VAL A 184 -11.24 -9.56 -8.50
C VAL A 184 -12.26 -8.45 -8.22
N ARG A 185 -13.45 -8.82 -7.73
CA ARG A 185 -14.51 -7.86 -7.43
C ARG A 185 -14.79 -7.76 -5.94
N ARG A 186 -15.00 -6.53 -5.47
CA ARG A 186 -15.46 -6.22 -4.11
C ARG A 186 -16.39 -5.02 -4.14
N PHE A 187 -17.31 -4.96 -3.18
CA PHE A 187 -18.00 -3.74 -2.83
C PHE A 187 -17.29 -3.07 -1.65
N ALA A 188 -17.34 -1.75 -1.60
CA ALA A 188 -16.89 -0.98 -0.46
C ALA A 188 -17.75 0.27 -0.23
N ARG A 189 -17.86 0.71 1.02
CA ARG A 189 -18.46 2.01 1.39
C ARG A 189 -17.90 2.52 2.71
N ALA A 190 -17.90 3.83 2.92
CA ALA A 190 -17.66 4.43 4.23
C ALA A 190 -18.76 4.02 5.22
N ARG A 191 -18.40 3.83 6.49
CA ARG A 191 -19.38 3.57 7.55
C ARG A 191 -20.07 4.86 7.96
N GLY A 192 -21.36 4.74 8.30
CA GLY A 192 -22.17 5.89 8.71
C GLY A 192 -22.43 6.86 7.55
N ARG A 193 -23.29 7.85 7.82
CA ARG A 193 -23.61 8.88 6.83
C ARG A 193 -22.54 9.96 6.87
N ILE A 194 -21.89 10.22 5.73
CA ILE A 194 -20.97 11.36 5.60
C ILE A 194 -21.77 12.65 5.77
N SER A 195 -21.25 13.53 6.63
CA SER A 195 -21.94 14.73 7.06
C SER A 195 -22.17 15.73 5.91
N GLU A 196 -23.23 16.52 6.01
CA GLU A 196 -23.49 17.62 5.05
C GLU A 196 -22.36 18.66 5.08
N ALA A 197 -21.74 18.88 6.25
CA ALA A 197 -20.63 19.80 6.44
C ALA A 197 -19.34 19.32 5.73
N GLY A 198 -19.08 18.01 5.73
CA GLY A 198 -17.97 17.41 4.97
C GLY A 198 -18.21 17.47 3.46
N GLY A 199 -19.48 17.41 3.05
CA GLY A 199 -19.93 17.61 1.68
C GLY A 199 -19.18 16.74 0.66
N HIS A 200 -18.98 17.29 -0.52
CA HIS A 200 -18.36 16.54 -1.62
C HIS A 200 -16.88 16.17 -1.35
N GLN A 201 -16.13 17.05 -0.66
CA GLN A 201 -14.72 16.83 -0.35
C GLN A 201 -14.49 15.63 0.60
N ALA A 202 -15.40 15.40 1.55
CA ALA A 202 -15.37 14.23 2.42
C ALA A 202 -15.56 12.93 1.62
N HIS A 203 -16.49 12.91 0.64
CA HIS A 203 -16.67 11.76 -0.24
C HIS A 203 -15.44 11.46 -1.10
N LEU A 204 -14.79 12.48 -1.66
CA LEU A 204 -13.54 12.32 -2.41
C LEU A 204 -12.40 11.78 -1.53
N SER A 205 -12.28 12.29 -0.32
CA SER A 205 -11.26 11.84 0.64
C SER A 205 -11.52 10.39 1.08
N ALA A 206 -12.78 10.03 1.33
CA ALA A 206 -13.18 8.67 1.65
C ALA A 206 -12.92 7.70 0.49
N LEU A 207 -13.26 8.09 -0.75
CA LEU A 207 -12.94 7.29 -1.94
C LEU A 207 -11.43 7.05 -2.05
N ALA A 208 -10.62 8.10 -1.94
CA ALA A 208 -9.16 8.02 -2.00
C ALA A 208 -8.55 7.17 -0.88
N TYR A 209 -9.18 7.11 0.29
CA TYR A 209 -8.76 6.22 1.38
C TYR A 209 -9.05 4.75 1.04
N ILE A 210 -10.23 4.48 0.47
CA ILE A 210 -10.72 3.14 0.16
C ILE A 210 -9.97 2.53 -1.04
N THR A 211 -9.47 3.34 -1.99
CA THR A 211 -8.80 2.84 -3.21
C THR A 211 -7.54 2.02 -2.94
N ASP A 212 -6.81 2.28 -1.84
CA ASP A 212 -5.63 1.51 -1.43
C ASP A 212 -5.99 0.24 -0.62
N SER A 213 -7.28 0.03 -0.33
CA SER A 213 -7.76 -1.15 0.37
C SER A 213 -7.85 -2.36 -0.55
N TYR A 214 -7.31 -3.50 -0.11
CA TYR A 214 -7.23 -4.76 -0.88
C TYR A 214 -6.51 -4.67 -2.24
N PHE A 215 -5.98 -3.51 -2.65
CA PHE A 215 -5.59 -3.28 -4.04
C PHE A 215 -4.30 -4.01 -4.44
N ILE A 216 -3.19 -3.77 -3.73
CA ILE A 216 -1.89 -4.40 -4.03
C ILE A 216 -1.92 -5.94 -3.95
N GLY A 217 -2.77 -6.49 -3.09
CA GLY A 217 -2.94 -7.94 -2.97
C GLY A 217 -3.54 -8.58 -4.22
N THR A 218 -4.10 -7.81 -5.15
CA THR A 218 -4.64 -8.30 -6.43
C THR A 218 -3.59 -9.11 -7.20
N VAL A 219 -2.35 -8.63 -7.25
CA VAL A 219 -1.25 -9.31 -7.98
C VAL A 219 -1.01 -10.73 -7.46
N ALA A 220 -1.06 -10.93 -6.14
CA ALA A 220 -0.95 -12.26 -5.53
C ALA A 220 -2.21 -13.10 -5.73
N ARG A 221 -3.40 -12.48 -5.58
CA ARG A 221 -4.70 -13.17 -5.65
C ARG A 221 -5.01 -13.76 -7.02
N VAL A 222 -4.68 -13.05 -8.11
CA VAL A 222 -4.88 -13.60 -9.48
C VAL A 222 -4.01 -14.83 -9.73
N GLN A 223 -2.90 -14.96 -9.02
CA GLN A 223 -2.02 -16.13 -9.05
C GLN A 223 -2.39 -17.20 -7.99
N ASN A 224 -3.51 -17.04 -7.27
CA ASN A 224 -3.93 -17.92 -6.18
C ASN A 224 -2.93 -18.03 -5.00
N ILE A 225 -2.02 -17.06 -4.86
CA ILE A 225 -1.01 -17.03 -3.81
C ILE A 225 -1.62 -16.43 -2.53
N PRO A 226 -1.58 -17.14 -1.39
CA PRO A 226 -2.15 -16.63 -0.14
C PRO A 226 -1.29 -15.52 0.46
N ARG A 227 -1.92 -14.63 1.24
CA ARG A 227 -1.23 -13.52 1.92
C ARG A 227 -0.32 -14.00 3.04
N PHE A 228 -0.69 -15.09 3.73
CA PHE A 228 0.12 -15.78 4.73
C PHE A 228 0.24 -17.26 4.34
N SER A 229 1.39 -17.87 4.60
CA SER A 229 1.64 -19.28 4.27
C SER A 229 0.91 -20.27 5.19
N SER A 230 0.61 -19.83 6.40
CA SER A 230 0.08 -20.67 7.47
C SER A 230 -0.48 -19.82 8.62
N PRO A 231 -1.42 -20.39 9.42
CA PRO A 231 -1.88 -19.78 10.66
C PRO A 231 -0.77 -19.47 11.67
N ALA A 232 0.38 -20.14 11.59
CA ALA A 232 1.53 -19.89 12.46
C ALA A 232 2.32 -18.63 12.05
N GLU A 233 2.44 -18.35 10.75
CA GLU A 233 3.02 -17.09 10.27
C GLU A 233 2.09 -15.91 10.49
N LEU A 234 0.79 -16.10 10.28
CA LEU A 234 -0.21 -15.12 10.67
C LEU A 234 -0.10 -14.78 12.17
N ARG A 235 -0.03 -15.79 13.04
CA ARG A 235 0.19 -15.58 14.48
C ARG A 235 1.49 -14.83 14.77
N ARG A 236 2.58 -15.13 14.06
CA ARG A 236 3.84 -14.39 14.21
C ARG A 236 3.72 -12.93 13.78
N ALA A 237 3.02 -12.65 12.68
CA ALA A 237 2.76 -11.29 12.22
C ALA A 237 1.86 -10.51 13.21
N LEU A 238 0.87 -11.17 13.80
CA LEU A 238 0.00 -10.61 14.85
C LEU A 238 0.74 -10.42 16.19
N GLN A 239 1.70 -11.28 16.52
CA GLN A 239 2.52 -11.12 17.73
C GLN A 239 3.60 -10.05 17.59
N ALA A 240 4.03 -9.75 16.36
CA ALA A 240 4.99 -8.71 16.04
C ALA A 240 4.36 -7.30 15.95
N LEU A 241 3.11 -7.14 16.39
CA LEU A 241 2.44 -5.84 16.41
C LEU A 241 3.18 -4.88 17.33
N LYS A 242 3.54 -3.71 16.79
CA LYS A 242 4.22 -2.65 17.54
C LYS A 242 3.39 -2.12 18.72
N ASN A 243 2.05 -2.14 18.60
CA ASN A 243 1.10 -1.71 19.62
C ASN A 243 0.07 -2.81 19.91
N PRO A 244 0.30 -3.64 20.95
CA PRO A 244 -0.68 -4.64 21.39
C PRO A 244 -1.96 -4.06 22.01
N SER A 245 -1.99 -2.76 22.32
CA SER A 245 -3.10 -2.09 23.00
C SER A 245 -4.28 -1.70 22.09
N ASP A 246 -4.13 -1.83 20.77
CA ASP A 246 -5.15 -1.40 19.80
C ASP A 246 -6.13 -2.54 19.43
N LEU A 247 -5.94 -3.73 19.98
CA LEU A 247 -6.82 -4.90 19.83
C LEU A 247 -6.90 -5.59 21.20
N ASP A 248 -8.11 -5.80 21.72
CA ASP A 248 -8.28 -6.64 22.90
C ASP A 248 -7.97 -8.12 22.56
N ASP A 249 -7.66 -8.96 23.56
CA ASP A 249 -7.33 -10.37 23.34
C ASP A 249 -8.45 -11.14 22.60
N GLU A 250 -9.71 -10.65 22.71
CA GLU A 250 -10.84 -11.16 21.96
C GLU A 250 -10.78 -10.78 20.47
N ASP A 251 -10.38 -9.55 20.13
CA ASP A 251 -10.19 -9.08 18.75
C ASP A 251 -9.08 -9.86 18.05
N ILE A 252 -7.98 -10.18 18.76
CA ILE A 252 -6.89 -11.02 18.24
C ILE A 252 -7.35 -12.47 18.05
N ALA A 253 -8.06 -13.04 19.04
CA ALA A 253 -8.61 -14.39 18.93
C ALA A 253 -9.65 -14.51 17.81
N ARG A 254 -10.45 -13.46 17.61
CA ARG A 254 -11.45 -13.35 16.53
C ARG A 254 -10.77 -13.20 15.18
N ALA A 255 -9.80 -12.30 15.03
CA ALA A 255 -8.97 -12.16 13.82
C ALA A 255 -8.34 -13.50 13.40
N ILE A 256 -7.78 -14.25 14.35
CA ILE A 256 -7.22 -15.59 14.11
C ILE A 256 -8.29 -16.62 13.76
N LYS A 257 -9.47 -16.58 14.40
CA LYS A 257 -10.58 -17.50 14.12
C LYS A 257 -11.16 -17.28 12.73
N GLU A 258 -11.35 -16.04 12.29
CA GLU A 258 -11.96 -15.79 10.99
C GLU A 258 -10.96 -15.74 9.84
N LEU A 259 -9.67 -15.42 10.06
CA LEU A 259 -8.64 -15.75 9.07
C LEU A 259 -8.51 -17.27 8.91
N LYS A 260 -8.65 -18.04 9.99
CA LYS A 260 -8.79 -19.50 9.88
C LYS A 260 -10.07 -19.89 9.15
N GLU A 261 -11.19 -19.19 9.29
CA GLU A 261 -12.43 -19.47 8.55
C GLU A 261 -12.40 -18.96 7.10
N GLU A 262 -11.68 -17.89 6.80
CA GLU A 262 -11.46 -17.32 5.47
C GLU A 262 -10.47 -18.18 4.69
N GLU A 263 -9.34 -18.53 5.31
CA GLU A 263 -8.41 -19.54 4.80
C GLU A 263 -9.09 -20.90 4.76
N ALA A 264 -9.91 -21.32 5.74
CA ALA A 264 -10.64 -22.59 5.68
C ALA A 264 -11.80 -22.56 4.68
N ALA A 265 -12.40 -21.43 4.36
CA ALA A 265 -13.44 -21.32 3.33
C ALA A 265 -12.83 -21.28 1.94
N ASP A 266 -11.67 -20.65 1.77
CA ASP A 266 -10.87 -20.76 0.54
C ASP A 266 -10.23 -22.16 0.43
N LEU A 267 -9.82 -22.79 1.54
CA LEU A 267 -9.26 -24.15 1.59
C LEU A 267 -10.34 -25.22 1.44
N ARG A 268 -11.54 -25.07 2.01
CA ARG A 268 -12.70 -25.97 1.82
C ARG A 268 -13.25 -25.88 0.41
N ARG A 269 -13.38 -24.66 -0.16
CA ARG A 269 -13.75 -24.47 -1.58
C ARG A 269 -12.66 -24.96 -2.53
N ARG A 270 -11.38 -24.84 -2.13
CA ARG A 270 -10.28 -25.52 -2.82
C ARG A 270 -10.34 -27.03 -2.64
N LEU A 271 -10.72 -27.58 -1.49
CA LEU A 271 -10.85 -29.03 -1.26
C LEU A 271 -11.95 -29.63 -2.14
N GLU A 272 -13.07 -28.93 -2.31
CA GLU A 272 -14.15 -29.32 -3.22
C GLU A 272 -13.69 -29.35 -4.70
N GLY A 273 -12.81 -28.43 -5.12
CA GLY A 273 -12.18 -28.48 -6.45
C GLY A 273 -10.98 -29.45 -6.54
N ALA A 274 -10.19 -29.56 -5.47
CA ALA A 274 -8.91 -30.24 -5.41
C ALA A 274 -9.03 -31.73 -5.14
N LEU A 275 -10.21 -32.24 -4.74
CA LEU A 275 -10.51 -33.67 -4.79
C LEU A 275 -10.40 -34.26 -6.20
N SER A 276 -10.33 -33.42 -7.24
CA SER A 276 -10.05 -33.86 -8.62
C SER A 276 -8.59 -33.67 -9.09
N GLN A 277 -7.74 -32.89 -8.40
CA GLN A 277 -6.40 -32.54 -8.92
C GLN A 277 -5.24 -32.46 -7.90
N ALA A 278 -5.45 -32.67 -6.60
CA ALA A 278 -4.37 -32.56 -5.60
C ALA A 278 -3.95 -33.91 -5.01
N THR A 279 -3.31 -34.74 -5.84
CA THR A 279 -2.27 -35.64 -5.34
C THR A 279 -1.01 -35.34 -6.16
N ASN A 280 0.08 -34.91 -5.50
CA ASN A 280 1.46 -34.72 -6.04
C ASN A 280 1.97 -33.29 -6.34
N GLN A 281 1.85 -32.30 -5.44
CA GLN A 281 2.80 -31.15 -5.45
C GLN A 281 3.66 -31.10 -4.16
N PRO A 282 5.01 -31.11 -4.27
CA PRO A 282 5.91 -31.02 -3.13
C PRO A 282 5.82 -29.68 -2.38
N LYS A 283 6.10 -29.70 -1.06
CA LYS A 283 6.04 -28.54 -0.16
C LYS A 283 7.06 -27.43 -0.51
N GLU A 284 8.13 -27.75 -1.24
CA GLU A 284 9.20 -26.82 -1.65
C GLU A 284 8.79 -25.84 -2.76
N ASP A 285 7.74 -26.13 -3.53
CA ASP A 285 7.32 -25.29 -4.68
C ASP A 285 6.20 -24.28 -4.35
N ARG A 286 5.79 -24.19 -3.07
CA ARG A 286 4.78 -23.23 -2.64
C ARG A 286 5.35 -21.81 -2.62
N LYS A 287 4.86 -20.95 -3.53
CA LYS A 287 5.13 -19.51 -3.50
C LYS A 287 4.40 -18.88 -2.32
N GLU A 288 5.15 -18.21 -1.45
CA GLU A 288 4.64 -17.53 -0.25
C GLU A 288 5.12 -16.10 -0.25
N VAL A 289 4.22 -15.12 -0.13
CA VAL A 289 4.61 -13.70 -0.14
C VAL A 289 5.33 -13.37 1.17
N GLY A 290 6.62 -13.06 1.09
CA GLY A 290 7.42 -12.63 2.25
C GLY A 290 7.32 -11.13 2.51
N MET A 291 7.31 -10.32 1.44
CA MET A 291 7.16 -8.87 1.55
C MET A 291 6.34 -8.33 0.38
N MET A 292 5.39 -7.46 0.67
CA MET A 292 4.58 -6.75 -0.30
C MET A 292 4.46 -5.29 0.13
N VAL A 293 4.89 -4.36 -0.72
CA VAL A 293 4.86 -2.92 -0.42
C VAL A 293 4.44 -2.13 -1.66
N SER A 294 3.57 -1.13 -1.45
CA SER A 294 3.18 -0.15 -2.47
C SER A 294 4.38 0.70 -2.88
N LEU A 295 4.56 0.93 -4.18
CA LEU A 295 5.59 1.83 -4.72
C LEU A 295 4.98 3.19 -5.09
N ASP A 296 3.88 3.16 -5.81
CA ASP A 296 3.11 4.33 -6.24
C ASP A 296 1.61 4.10 -6.00
N HIS A 297 0.80 5.11 -6.29
CA HIS A 297 -0.65 4.98 -6.43
C HIS A 297 -1.16 6.18 -7.24
N SER A 298 -1.87 5.91 -8.33
CA SER A 298 -2.50 6.97 -9.13
C SER A 298 -4.00 6.78 -9.17
N ILE A 299 -4.75 7.87 -9.05
CA ILE A 299 -6.21 7.91 -9.11
C ILE A 299 -6.61 8.94 -10.16
N TYR A 300 -7.47 8.53 -11.08
CA TYR A 300 -8.21 9.42 -11.98
C TYR A 300 -9.67 9.46 -11.53
N PHE A 301 -10.18 10.64 -11.22
CA PHE A 301 -11.55 10.87 -10.78
C PHE A 301 -12.37 11.39 -11.96
N HIS A 302 -13.37 10.61 -12.42
CA HIS A 302 -14.08 10.89 -13.67
C HIS A 302 -15.34 11.73 -13.46
N ASN A 303 -16.11 11.39 -12.43
CA ASN A 303 -17.38 12.03 -12.10
C ASN A 303 -17.37 12.44 -10.63
N PRO A 304 -16.47 13.36 -10.21
CA PRO A 304 -16.26 13.65 -8.80
C PRO A 304 -17.59 13.97 -8.12
N TRP A 305 -18.40 14.87 -8.67
CA TRP A 305 -19.66 15.31 -8.05
C TRP A 305 -20.81 14.29 -8.01
N ALA A 306 -20.69 13.13 -8.66
CA ALA A 306 -21.82 12.25 -8.96
C ALA A 306 -21.91 11.01 -8.05
N PHE A 307 -21.27 11.02 -6.88
CA PHE A 307 -21.25 9.84 -6.02
C PHE A 307 -21.25 10.16 -4.53
N ARG A 308 -21.65 9.15 -3.77
CA ARG A 308 -21.61 9.10 -2.33
C ARG A 308 -20.74 7.94 -1.88
N ALA A 309 -19.64 8.24 -1.21
CA ALA A 309 -18.73 7.23 -0.68
C ALA A 309 -19.32 6.38 0.47
N ASP A 310 -20.41 6.83 1.10
CA ASP A 310 -21.18 6.08 2.10
C ASP A 310 -22.29 5.21 1.50
N GLU A 311 -22.36 5.13 0.17
CA GLU A 311 -23.13 4.13 -0.57
C GLU A 311 -22.21 3.04 -1.13
N TRP A 312 -22.77 1.87 -1.43
CA TRP A 312 -22.00 0.78 -2.01
C TRP A 312 -21.40 1.16 -3.37
N MET A 313 -20.07 1.10 -3.43
CA MET A 313 -19.30 1.24 -4.65
C MET A 313 -18.77 -0.12 -5.07
N LEU A 314 -18.91 -0.47 -6.35
CA LEU A 314 -18.31 -1.68 -6.91
C LEU A 314 -16.88 -1.39 -7.35
N MET A 315 -15.94 -2.20 -6.91
CA MET A 315 -14.53 -2.15 -7.28
C MET A 315 -14.17 -3.43 -8.04
N GLU A 316 -13.65 -3.29 -9.25
CA GLU A 316 -13.08 -4.39 -10.03
C GLU A 316 -11.59 -4.15 -10.21
N MET A 317 -10.78 -5.14 -9.85
CA MET A 317 -9.33 -5.09 -9.92
C MET A 317 -8.78 -6.17 -10.84
N GLU A 318 -7.73 -5.84 -11.58
CA GLU A 318 -6.99 -6.72 -12.47
C GLU A 318 -5.50 -6.55 -12.28
N SER A 319 -4.71 -7.51 -12.79
CA SER A 319 -3.25 -7.44 -12.77
C SER A 319 -2.73 -7.87 -14.14
N PRO A 320 -2.49 -6.93 -15.08
CA PRO A 320 -2.08 -7.26 -16.43
C PRO A 320 -0.61 -7.73 -16.52
N TRP A 321 0.21 -7.45 -15.51
CA TRP A 321 1.63 -7.78 -15.53
C TRP A 321 2.22 -7.98 -14.13
N ALA A 322 3.12 -8.96 -13.99
CA ALA A 322 4.00 -9.12 -12.84
C ALA A 322 5.33 -9.75 -13.27
N GLY A 323 6.44 -9.19 -12.79
CA GLY A 323 7.79 -9.60 -13.18
C GLY A 323 8.84 -8.86 -12.38
N GLU A 324 10.07 -9.39 -12.32
CA GLU A 324 11.22 -8.73 -11.69
C GLU A 324 11.00 -8.28 -10.23
N GLY A 325 10.17 -9.00 -9.47
CA GLY A 325 9.81 -8.64 -8.10
C GLY A 325 8.86 -7.45 -7.99
N ARG A 326 8.13 -7.14 -9.06
CA ARG A 326 7.07 -6.12 -9.13
C ARG A 326 5.79 -6.70 -9.73
N GLY A 327 4.69 -5.97 -9.58
CA GLY A 327 3.47 -6.22 -10.33
C GLY A 327 2.59 -4.99 -10.38
N LEU A 328 1.79 -4.89 -11.43
CA LEU A 328 0.87 -3.78 -11.65
C LEU A 328 -0.55 -4.23 -11.35
N ALA A 329 -1.26 -3.46 -10.53
CA ALA A 329 -2.69 -3.60 -10.32
C ALA A 329 -3.42 -2.40 -10.95
N ILE A 330 -4.55 -2.67 -11.59
CA ILE A 330 -5.45 -1.66 -12.16
C ILE A 330 -6.83 -1.87 -11.54
N GLN A 331 -7.52 -0.79 -11.20
CA GLN A 331 -8.85 -0.82 -10.60
C GLN A 331 -9.80 0.14 -11.31
N LYS A 332 -11.04 -0.30 -11.50
CA LYS A 332 -12.17 0.55 -11.87
C LYS A 332 -13.18 0.55 -10.72
N ILE A 333 -13.73 1.73 -10.42
CA ILE A 333 -14.71 1.90 -9.35
C ILE A 333 -15.97 2.54 -9.91
N TRP A 334 -17.12 1.93 -9.64
CA TRP A 334 -18.43 2.43 -10.00
C TRP A 334 -19.23 2.77 -8.75
N SER A 335 -19.99 3.86 -8.79
CA SER A 335 -20.99 4.19 -7.77
C SER A 335 -22.17 3.22 -7.80
N ARG A 336 -23.07 3.40 -6.82
CA ARG A 336 -24.27 2.58 -6.67
C ARG A 336 -25.13 2.55 -7.94
N ASP A 337 -25.37 3.72 -8.53
CA ASP A 337 -26.15 3.96 -9.75
C ASP A 337 -25.50 3.44 -11.05
N GLY A 338 -24.24 2.99 -10.99
CA GLY A 338 -23.51 2.48 -12.14
C GLY A 338 -22.60 3.49 -12.84
N THR A 339 -22.50 4.72 -12.36
CA THR A 339 -21.55 5.72 -12.89
C THR A 339 -20.11 5.28 -12.59
N LEU A 340 -19.22 5.34 -13.59
CA LEU A 340 -17.78 5.10 -13.38
C LEU A 340 -17.18 6.33 -12.69
N ILE A 341 -16.72 6.19 -11.45
CA ILE A 341 -16.30 7.34 -10.62
C ILE A 341 -14.79 7.46 -10.53
N ALA A 342 -14.05 6.35 -10.60
CA ALA A 342 -12.60 6.38 -10.57
C ALA A 342 -11.93 5.24 -11.34
N THR A 343 -10.69 5.48 -11.74
CA THR A 343 -9.76 4.46 -12.22
C THR A 343 -8.43 4.64 -11.51
N CYS A 344 -7.89 3.55 -10.98
CA CYS A 344 -6.67 3.57 -10.19
C CYS A 344 -5.62 2.64 -10.80
N THR A 345 -4.35 3.00 -10.65
CA THR A 345 -3.21 2.15 -10.98
C THR A 345 -2.22 2.16 -9.83
N GLN A 346 -1.62 1.01 -9.56
CA GLN A 346 -0.64 0.87 -8.49
C GLN A 346 0.34 -0.24 -8.79
N GLU A 347 1.63 0.09 -8.78
CA GLU A 347 2.72 -0.86 -8.80
C GLU A 347 3.10 -1.25 -7.37
N VAL A 348 3.31 -2.55 -7.19
CA VAL A 348 3.69 -3.16 -5.92
C VAL A 348 5.02 -3.86 -6.07
N ARG A 349 5.89 -3.75 -5.07
CA ARG A 349 7.07 -4.60 -4.94
C ARG A 349 6.71 -5.84 -4.15
N LEU A 350 6.99 -7.00 -4.72
CA LEU A 350 6.69 -8.32 -4.18
C LEU A 350 7.96 -9.15 -4.06
N ARG A 351 8.18 -9.78 -2.91
CA ARG A 351 9.21 -10.79 -2.71
C ARG A 351 8.59 -12.03 -2.08
N PHE A 352 9.00 -13.20 -2.57
CA PHE A 352 8.60 -14.47 -1.99
C PHE A 352 9.57 -14.89 -0.89
N HIS A 353 9.07 -15.62 0.12
CA HIS A 353 9.94 -16.28 1.09
C HIS A 353 10.80 -17.31 0.35
N SER A 354 12.10 -17.25 0.55
CA SER A 354 12.97 -18.38 0.25
C SER A 354 12.80 -19.36 1.39
N LEU A 355 12.13 -20.49 1.15
CA LEU A 355 12.40 -21.68 1.97
C LEU A 355 13.90 -21.94 1.80
N SER A 356 14.63 -21.85 2.90
CA SER A 356 16.07 -22.09 2.91
C SER A 356 16.27 -23.48 2.31
N ARG A 357 17.02 -23.59 1.21
CA ARG A 357 17.63 -24.86 0.85
C ARG A 357 18.35 -25.33 2.11
N THR A 358 17.84 -26.39 2.74
CA THR A 358 18.64 -27.14 3.69
C THR A 358 19.98 -27.32 3.02
N LEU A 359 21.05 -26.77 3.62
CA LEU A 359 22.41 -27.03 3.20
C LEU A 359 22.51 -28.55 3.17
N ARG A 360 22.39 -29.15 1.98
CA ARG A 360 22.90 -30.49 1.76
C ARG A 360 24.39 -30.31 2.00
N PHE A 361 24.84 -30.64 3.21
CA PHE A 361 26.20 -31.11 3.39
C PHE A 361 26.33 -32.30 2.46
N GLY A 362 26.70 -32.03 1.21
CA GLY A 362 27.22 -33.06 0.34
C GLY A 362 28.44 -33.59 1.06
N LEU A 363 28.38 -34.85 1.49
CA LEU A 363 29.60 -35.61 1.67
C LEU A 363 30.38 -35.48 0.37
N LEU A 364 31.42 -34.66 0.39
CA LEU A 364 32.47 -34.72 -0.60
C LEU A 364 33.01 -36.16 -0.57
N PRO A 365 33.07 -36.87 -1.71
CA PRO A 365 33.72 -38.17 -1.72
C PRO A 365 35.18 -37.97 -1.33
N ALA A 366 35.64 -38.76 -0.37
CA ALA A 366 36.98 -38.72 0.15
C ALA A 366 38.00 -38.86 -1.00
N ARG A 367 38.63 -37.75 -1.39
CA ARG A 367 39.82 -37.78 -2.23
C ARG A 367 40.97 -38.29 -1.37
N LYS A 368 41.40 -39.53 -1.63
CA LYS A 368 42.70 -40.05 -1.18
C LYS A 368 43.79 -39.07 -1.64
N ARG A 369 44.46 -38.41 -0.69
CA ARG A 369 45.76 -37.77 -0.92
C ARG A 369 46.84 -38.62 -0.21
N PRO A 370 48.02 -38.82 -0.81
CA PRO A 370 49.07 -39.62 -0.20
C PRO A 370 49.67 -38.89 1.02
N LEU A 371 50.07 -39.67 2.01
CA LEU A 371 50.76 -39.17 3.21
C LEU A 371 52.10 -38.54 2.83
N THR A 372 52.26 -37.24 3.11
CA THR A 372 53.58 -36.63 3.25
C THR A 372 53.90 -36.54 4.74
N LEU A 373 54.96 -37.25 5.13
CA LEU A 373 55.49 -37.34 6.49
C LEU A 373 56.01 -35.95 6.94
N VAL A 374 55.32 -35.29 7.86
CA VAL A 374 55.84 -34.10 8.54
C VAL A 374 56.39 -34.54 9.90
N ARG A 375 57.72 -34.43 10.02
CA ARG A 375 58.51 -34.76 11.21
C ARG A 375 58.27 -33.68 12.27
N VAL A 376 57.70 -34.06 13.42
CA VAL A 376 57.58 -33.20 14.60
C VAL A 376 58.94 -33.13 15.28
N PHE A 377 59.49 -31.94 15.47
CA PHE A 377 60.57 -31.67 16.42
C PHE A 377 60.02 -30.77 17.54
N LEU A 378 60.07 -31.30 18.77
CA LEU A 378 59.80 -30.58 20.02
C LEU A 378 61.13 -30.23 20.68
N GLY A 379 61.22 -29.03 21.26
CA GLY A 379 62.28 -28.61 22.18
C GLY A 379 62.48 -27.09 22.13
N SER A 380 61.86 -26.31 23.02
CA SER A 380 62.35 -25.91 24.36
C SER A 380 63.10 -24.57 24.34
N GLY A 381 62.60 -23.56 25.07
CA GLY A 381 63.34 -22.33 25.36
C GLY A 381 62.44 -21.11 25.60
N ALA A 382 62.66 -20.40 26.70
CA ALA A 382 61.74 -19.46 27.31
C ALA A 382 62.21 -17.98 27.23
N ILE A 383 61.33 -17.07 27.70
CA ILE A 383 61.60 -15.76 28.36
C ILE A 383 61.52 -14.44 27.52
N LYS A 384 60.60 -13.56 28.01
CA LYS A 384 60.56 -12.06 28.12
C LYS A 384 60.19 -11.09 26.96
N THR A 385 59.10 -10.35 27.24
CA THR A 385 58.86 -8.87 27.20
C THR A 385 59.51 -7.97 26.14
N GLY A 386 58.70 -7.11 25.48
CA GLY A 386 59.19 -5.90 24.78
C GLY A 386 58.11 -5.12 23.99
N ARG A 387 58.21 -3.79 23.98
CA ARG A 387 57.24 -2.76 23.48
C ARG A 387 57.30 -2.47 21.96
N ALA A 388 56.18 -1.93 21.46
CA ALA A 388 55.93 -0.85 20.47
C ALA A 388 56.94 -0.43 19.38
N CYS A 389 56.40 -0.23 18.15
CA CYS A 389 56.63 0.83 17.11
C CYS A 389 55.91 0.35 15.82
N SER A 390 54.98 1.04 15.14
CA SER A 390 54.91 2.36 14.43
C SER A 390 55.63 2.42 13.07
N CYS A 391 54.97 3.11 12.12
CA CYS A 391 55.39 3.53 10.77
C CYS A 391 55.44 2.45 9.68
N GLU A 392 55.14 2.69 8.40
CA GLU A 392 54.53 3.77 7.60
C GLU A 392 54.45 3.24 6.15
N ASP A 393 53.59 3.85 5.34
CA ASP A 393 53.67 4.04 3.89
C ASP A 393 53.72 2.86 2.91
N LEU A 394 52.72 2.83 2.01
CA LEU A 394 52.98 2.99 0.58
C LEU A 394 51.74 3.47 -0.19
N ALA A 395 51.89 4.67 -0.74
CA ALA A 395 51.00 5.41 -1.62
C ALA A 395 50.98 4.83 -3.05
N VAL A 396 49.81 4.81 -3.69
CA VAL A 396 49.39 5.61 -4.88
C VAL A 396 50.04 5.25 -6.23
N THR A 397 49.19 4.88 -7.19
CA THR A 397 49.01 5.41 -8.57
C THR A 397 47.78 4.68 -9.15
N GLY A 398 46.76 5.23 -9.82
CA GLY A 398 46.61 6.40 -10.68
C GLY A 398 45.75 5.93 -11.88
N LEU A 399 44.48 6.37 -11.96
CA LEU A 399 43.86 7.15 -13.06
C LEU A 399 43.48 6.37 -14.34
N ASP A 400 42.20 6.41 -14.70
CA ASP A 400 41.75 6.93 -16.00
C ASP A 400 40.23 7.21 -16.04
N LEU A 401 39.90 8.42 -16.49
CA LEU A 401 38.59 9.01 -16.81
C LEU A 401 38.52 9.15 -18.33
N PHE A 402 37.37 8.97 -18.99
CA PHE A 402 36.85 9.85 -20.06
C PHE A 402 35.41 9.44 -20.47
N PRO A 403 34.54 10.38 -20.91
CA PRO A 403 33.10 10.19 -21.12
C PRO A 403 32.71 10.10 -22.62
N PHE A 404 31.47 9.67 -22.90
CA PHE A 404 30.87 9.80 -24.24
C PHE A 404 29.53 10.54 -24.18
N LEU A 405 29.51 11.69 -24.86
CA LEU A 405 28.35 12.45 -25.32
C LEU A 405 27.87 11.88 -26.67
N PHE A 406 26.56 11.81 -26.88
CA PHE A 406 25.94 11.85 -28.21
C PHE A 406 24.63 12.65 -28.17
N PHE A 407 24.39 13.39 -29.23
CA PHE A 407 23.35 14.43 -29.39
C PHE A 407 22.44 14.11 -30.61
N PHE A 408 21.16 14.50 -30.50
CA PHE A 408 20.12 14.78 -31.52
C PHE A 408 19.37 13.63 -32.26
N PRO A 409 18.13 13.86 -32.83
CA PRO A 409 17.24 15.04 -32.74
C PRO A 409 15.73 14.79 -32.47
N PHE A 410 15.06 15.90 -32.08
CA PHE A 410 13.66 16.31 -32.31
C PHE A 410 12.56 15.25 -32.57
N SER A 411 11.55 15.22 -31.68
CA SER A 411 10.16 15.21 -32.12
C SER A 411 9.30 16.02 -31.16
N LEU A 412 8.63 17.02 -31.73
CA LEU A 412 7.60 17.87 -31.16
C LEU A 412 6.42 17.00 -30.73
N PHE A 413 6.04 17.01 -29.45
CA PHE A 413 4.62 17.00 -29.07
C PHE A 413 4.44 17.81 -27.80
N THR A 414 3.55 18.79 -27.96
CA THR A 414 3.18 19.84 -27.03
C THR A 414 2.65 19.29 -25.71
N ILE A 415 3.29 19.72 -24.62
CA ILE A 415 2.79 19.60 -23.25
C ILE A 415 2.05 20.91 -22.94
N PHE A 416 0.81 20.84 -22.47
CA PHE A 416 0.05 21.97 -21.91
C PHE A 416 -0.44 21.65 -20.50
#